data_AF-A0A7Y4NIL5-F1
#
_entry.id   AF-A0A7Y4NIL5-F1
#
_cell.length_a   1.000
_cell.length_b   1.000
_cell.length_c   1.000
_cell.angle_alpha   90.00
_cell.angle_beta   90.00
_cell.angle_gamma   90.00
#
_symmetry.space_group_name_H-M   'P 1'
#
loop_
_entity.id
_entity.type
_entity.pdbx_description
1 polymer ?
#
loop_
_entity_poly.entity_id
_entity_poly.type
_entity_poly.pdbx_seq_one_letter_code
_entity_poly.pdbx_strand_id
1 'polypeptide(L)'
;MSQQAPGKKRGLSRPVEVVRAELLKDPETKRIADAVGMKLEDYVELVLEYAQDKDKEPMLNVVSDEELKANGFPVHSVEEVGEFLVAGAKGELPGQGNPFAKSEFEAGKGGGAAGKPSLNPTGAAPKAPDDEAKRQELMDQLKKGGGGTRG
;
A
#
# COMPACT_ATOMS: atom_id res chain seq x y z
N MET A 1 -29.27 -29.93 -7.86
CA MET A 1 -30.09 -29.25 -6.83
C MET A 1 -29.37 -29.31 -5.50
N SER A 2 -28.40 -28.43 -5.27
CA SER A 2 -27.68 -28.36 -3.99
C SER A 2 -28.42 -27.40 -3.08
N GLN A 3 -29.03 -27.94 -2.03
CA GLN A 3 -29.70 -27.16 -1.00
C GLN A 3 -28.65 -26.41 -0.18
N GLN A 4 -28.67 -25.08 -0.24
CA GLN A 4 -27.91 -24.21 0.67
C GLN A 4 -28.64 -24.19 2.02
N ALA A 5 -28.01 -24.70 3.08
CA ALA A 5 -28.51 -24.60 4.45
C ALA A 5 -28.70 -23.13 4.88
N PRO A 6 -29.63 -22.81 5.81
CA PRO A 6 -29.90 -21.43 6.22
C PRO A 6 -28.70 -20.88 6.99
N GLY A 7 -27.85 -20.13 6.28
CA GLY A 7 -26.63 -19.54 6.82
C GLY A 7 -26.93 -18.54 7.93
N LYS A 8 -26.51 -18.89 9.15
CA LYS A 8 -26.38 -18.04 10.34
C LYS A 8 -25.93 -16.63 9.93
N LYS A 9 -26.66 -15.58 10.34
CA LYS A 9 -26.38 -14.15 10.06
C LYS A 9 -24.87 -13.87 10.13
N ARG A 10 -24.21 -13.77 8.97
CA ARG A 10 -22.78 -13.42 8.88
C ARG A 10 -22.73 -11.90 8.81
N GLY A 11 -22.35 -11.25 9.91
CA GLY A 11 -22.34 -9.79 10.02
C GLY A 11 -22.29 -9.32 11.47
N LEU A 12 -22.48 -8.03 11.69
CA LEU A 12 -22.55 -7.42 13.02
C LEU A 12 -23.52 -8.19 13.93
N SER A 13 -23.03 -8.67 15.07
CA SER A 13 -23.86 -9.30 16.11
C SER A 13 -24.60 -8.28 16.98
N ARG A 14 -24.07 -7.06 17.04
CA ARG A 14 -24.60 -5.91 17.77
C ARG A 14 -25.35 -4.97 16.82
N PRO A 15 -26.34 -4.20 17.28
CA PRO A 15 -27.04 -3.22 16.45
C PRO A 15 -26.07 -2.19 15.86
N VAL A 16 -26.30 -1.80 14.61
CA VAL A 16 -25.42 -0.90 13.86
C VAL A 16 -25.32 0.47 14.52
N GLU A 17 -26.41 0.96 15.09
CA GLU A 17 -26.51 2.28 15.74
C GLU A 17 -25.66 2.35 17.01
N VAL A 18 -25.59 1.23 17.76
CA VAL A 18 -24.78 1.13 18.97
C VAL A 18 -23.31 1.14 18.60
N VAL A 19 -22.91 0.30 17.62
CA VAL A 19 -21.52 0.23 17.17
C VAL A 19 -21.07 1.54 16.52
N ARG A 20 -21.94 2.20 15.75
CA ARG A 20 -21.69 3.55 15.20
C ARG A 20 -21.37 4.55 16.29
N ALA A 21 -22.19 4.62 17.33
CA ALA A 21 -22.00 5.56 18.44
C ALA A 21 -20.74 5.26 19.26
N GLU A 22 -20.34 3.99 19.36
CA GLU A 22 -19.06 3.59 19.98
C GLU A 22 -17.87 4.06 19.14
N LEU A 23 -17.87 3.77 17.84
CA LEU A 23 -16.77 4.12 16.94
C LEU A 23 -16.61 5.65 16.79
N LEU A 24 -17.70 6.41 16.77
CA LEU A 24 -17.65 7.88 16.75
C LEU A 24 -17.03 8.49 18.02
N LYS A 25 -17.05 7.78 19.15
CA LYS A 25 -16.46 8.23 20.41
C LYS A 25 -15.07 7.66 20.67
N ASP A 26 -14.66 6.66 19.88
CA ASP A 26 -13.41 5.97 20.07
C ASP A 26 -12.23 6.80 19.56
N PRO A 27 -11.27 7.17 20.43
CA PRO A 27 -10.12 7.97 20.04
C PRO A 27 -9.17 7.24 19.08
N GLU A 28 -9.14 5.90 19.08
CA GLU A 28 -8.35 5.14 18.10
C GLU A 28 -8.96 5.22 16.71
N THR A 29 -10.29 5.03 16.59
CA THR A 29 -11.02 5.21 15.32
C THR A 29 -10.77 6.60 14.73
N LYS A 30 -10.78 7.65 15.55
CA LYS A 30 -10.44 9.01 15.10
C LYS A 30 -9.02 9.12 14.57
N ARG A 31 -8.02 8.57 15.28
CA ARG A 31 -6.62 8.59 14.84
C ARG A 31 -6.45 7.89 13.49
N ILE A 32 -7.14 6.79 13.27
CA ILE A 32 -7.06 6.04 12.01
C ILE A 32 -7.70 6.84 10.89
N ALA A 33 -8.88 7.42 11.11
CA ALA A 33 -9.56 8.29 10.13
C ALA A 33 -8.65 9.46 9.69
N ASP A 34 -8.01 10.14 10.65
CA ASP A 34 -7.04 11.21 10.37
C ASP A 34 -5.82 10.70 9.59
N ALA A 35 -5.29 9.51 9.93
CA ALA A 35 -4.13 8.91 9.26
C ALA A 35 -4.42 8.51 7.80
N VAL A 36 -5.64 8.08 7.49
CA VAL A 36 -6.06 7.77 6.11
C VAL A 36 -6.64 8.98 5.38
N GLY A 37 -6.68 10.15 6.02
CA GLY A 37 -7.18 11.39 5.44
C GLY A 37 -8.69 11.41 5.18
N MET A 38 -9.46 10.63 5.94
CA MET A 38 -10.93 10.55 5.84
C MET A 38 -11.60 11.26 7.01
N LYS A 39 -12.83 11.75 6.81
CA LYS A 39 -13.67 12.21 7.92
C LYS A 39 -14.03 11.01 8.79
N LEU A 40 -14.12 11.24 10.10
CA LEU A 40 -14.46 10.20 11.07
C LEU A 40 -15.80 9.53 10.73
N GLU A 41 -16.80 10.32 10.37
CA GLU A 41 -18.13 9.81 10.01
C GLU A 41 -18.07 8.88 8.80
N ASP A 42 -17.36 9.29 7.75
CA ASP A 42 -17.21 8.50 6.52
C ASP A 42 -16.43 7.20 6.78
N TYR A 43 -15.40 7.26 7.62
CA TYR A 43 -14.63 6.09 8.05
C TYR A 43 -15.48 5.10 8.84
N VAL A 44 -16.32 5.59 9.76
CA VAL A 44 -17.22 4.73 10.55
C VAL A 44 -18.23 4.02 9.66
N GLU A 45 -18.83 4.72 8.69
CA GLU A 45 -19.75 4.07 7.73
C GLU A 45 -19.05 3.00 6.90
N LEU A 46 -17.83 3.27 6.42
CA LEU A 46 -17.02 2.30 5.69
C LEU A 46 -16.76 1.03 6.53
N VAL A 47 -16.35 1.19 7.78
CA VAL A 47 -16.12 0.07 8.70
C VAL A 47 -17.40 -0.72 8.93
N LEU A 48 -18.53 -0.03 9.14
CA LEU A 48 -19.82 -0.68 9.36
C LEU A 48 -20.31 -1.43 8.12
N GLU A 49 -20.02 -0.94 6.93
CA GLU A 49 -20.38 -1.60 5.67
C GLU A 49 -19.70 -2.97 5.55
N TYR A 50 -18.37 -3.03 5.73
CA TYR A 50 -17.62 -4.30 5.68
C TYR A 50 -17.84 -5.19 6.91
N ALA A 51 -18.20 -4.60 8.05
CA ALA A 51 -18.49 -5.39 9.24
C ALA A 51 -19.91 -6.03 9.18
N GLN A 52 -20.84 -5.42 8.44
CA GLN A 52 -22.15 -5.98 8.13
C GLN A 52 -22.08 -7.09 7.09
N ASP A 53 -21.26 -6.93 6.06
CA ASP A 53 -21.05 -7.93 5.01
C ASP A 53 -19.58 -8.39 4.98
N LYS A 54 -19.30 -9.50 5.66
CA LYS A 54 -17.94 -10.04 5.77
C LYS A 54 -17.42 -10.68 4.48
N ASP A 55 -18.31 -11.04 3.57
CA ASP A 55 -17.95 -11.66 2.30
C ASP A 55 -17.76 -10.57 1.22
N LYS A 56 -18.01 -9.29 1.55
CA LYS A 56 -17.75 -8.16 0.67
C LYS A 56 -16.25 -7.95 0.47
N GLU A 57 -15.82 -8.12 -0.78
CA GLU A 57 -14.45 -7.83 -1.18
C GLU A 57 -14.22 -6.32 -1.34
N PRO A 58 -13.01 -5.82 -1.02
CA PRO A 58 -12.66 -4.43 -1.26
C PRO A 58 -12.68 -4.15 -2.77
N MET A 59 -13.33 -3.06 -3.16
CA MET A 59 -13.38 -2.64 -4.56
C MET A 59 -12.17 -1.78 -4.90
N LEU A 60 -11.42 -2.17 -5.94
CA LEU A 60 -10.38 -1.33 -6.52
C LEU A 60 -11.02 -0.37 -7.53
N ASN A 61 -11.05 0.92 -7.21
CA ASN A 61 -11.50 1.94 -8.15
C ASN A 61 -10.30 2.48 -8.93
N VAL A 62 -10.31 2.32 -10.25
CA VAL A 62 -9.29 2.87 -11.16
C VAL A 62 -9.87 4.11 -11.81
N VAL A 63 -9.25 5.25 -11.56
CA VAL A 63 -9.71 6.59 -11.96
C VAL A 63 -8.64 7.22 -12.84
N SER A 64 -9.03 8.02 -13.84
CA SER A 64 -8.03 8.67 -14.71
C SER A 64 -7.32 9.82 -13.98
N ASP A 65 -6.12 10.17 -14.46
CA ASP A 65 -5.39 11.33 -13.96
C ASP A 65 -6.16 12.65 -14.16
N GLU A 66 -6.98 12.77 -15.21
CA GLU A 66 -7.83 13.94 -15.41
C GLU A 66 -8.92 14.04 -14.35
N GLU A 67 -9.55 12.92 -14.01
CA GLU A 67 -10.57 12.83 -12.97
C GLU A 67 -9.98 13.08 -11.58
N LEU A 68 -8.77 12.60 -11.30
CA LEU A 68 -8.07 12.88 -10.04
C LEU A 68 -7.76 14.38 -9.91
N LYS A 69 -7.24 15.01 -10.97
CA LYS A 69 -7.01 16.47 -10.98
C LYS A 69 -8.30 17.25 -10.80
N ALA A 70 -9.39 16.85 -11.46
CA ALA A 70 -10.69 17.50 -11.34
C ALA A 70 -11.24 17.41 -9.91
N ASN A 71 -10.95 16.32 -9.20
CA ASN A 71 -11.32 16.12 -7.81
C ASN A 71 -10.31 16.73 -6.81
N GLY A 72 -9.30 17.47 -7.29
CA GLY A 72 -8.33 18.17 -6.46
C GLY A 72 -7.22 17.29 -5.88
N PHE A 73 -7.06 16.06 -6.38
CA PHE A 73 -5.95 15.19 -5.98
C PHE A 73 -4.68 15.54 -6.77
N PRO A 74 -3.51 15.57 -6.11
CA PRO A 74 -2.24 15.75 -6.80
C PRO A 74 -1.96 14.52 -7.66
N VAL A 75 -1.68 14.75 -8.94
CA VAL A 75 -1.22 13.71 -9.86
C VAL A 75 0.25 13.94 -10.12
N HIS A 76 1.05 12.94 -9.76
CA HIS A 76 2.49 12.99 -9.91
C HIS A 76 2.91 12.73 -11.36
N SER A 77 3.96 13.43 -11.80
CA SER A 77 4.55 13.14 -13.11
C SER A 77 5.36 11.83 -13.06
N VAL A 78 5.67 11.29 -14.24
CA VAL A 78 6.52 10.09 -14.37
C VAL A 78 7.91 10.34 -13.78
N GLU A 79 8.44 11.55 -13.97
CA GLU A 79 9.73 11.97 -13.41
C GLU A 79 9.70 12.02 -11.89
N GLU A 80 8.66 12.60 -11.29
CA GLU A 80 8.50 12.70 -9.83
C GLU A 80 8.40 11.30 -9.19
N VAL A 81 7.64 10.40 -9.81
CA VAL A 81 7.56 9.00 -9.36
C VAL A 81 8.90 8.29 -9.53
N GLY A 82 9.61 8.52 -10.64
CA GLY A 82 10.94 7.97 -10.87
C GLY A 82 11.94 8.40 -9.79
N GLU A 83 11.95 9.67 -9.43
CA GLU A 83 12.81 10.19 -8.36
C GLU A 83 12.45 9.61 -7.00
N PHE A 84 11.16 9.47 -6.69
CA PHE A 84 10.68 8.82 -5.48
C PHE A 84 11.17 7.37 -5.38
N LEU A 85 11.09 6.60 -6.47
CA LEU A 85 11.57 5.21 -6.50
C LEU A 85 13.08 5.12 -6.32
N VAL A 86 13.85 6.03 -6.94
CA VAL A 86 15.30 6.10 -6.74
C VAL A 86 15.64 6.44 -5.28
N ALA A 87 14.94 7.39 -4.67
CA ALA A 87 15.11 7.73 -3.26
C ALA A 87 14.76 6.52 -2.35
N GLY A 88 13.68 5.80 -2.65
CA GLY A 88 13.30 4.58 -1.95
C GLY A 88 14.38 3.48 -2.05
N ALA A 89 14.95 3.27 -3.23
CA ALA A 89 16.05 2.32 -3.42
C ALA A 89 17.32 2.71 -2.65
N LYS A 90 17.52 4.01 -2.38
CA LYS A 90 18.61 4.54 -1.55
C LYS A 90 18.29 4.52 -0.05
N GLY A 91 17.07 4.17 0.35
CA GLY A 91 16.61 4.20 1.74
C GLY A 91 16.25 5.60 2.25
N GLU A 92 16.00 6.55 1.35
CA GLU A 92 15.75 7.96 1.62
C GLU A 92 14.27 8.33 1.37
N LEU A 93 13.32 7.51 1.81
CA LEU A 93 11.89 7.80 1.63
C LEU A 93 11.49 9.06 2.43
N PRO A 94 10.82 10.05 1.80
CA PRO A 94 10.38 11.26 2.50
C PRO A 94 9.32 10.92 3.56
N GLY A 95 9.40 11.58 4.73
CA GLY A 95 8.42 11.45 5.81
C GLY A 95 8.54 10.20 6.70
N GLN A 96 9.19 9.14 6.24
CA GLN A 96 9.59 7.99 7.04
C GLN A 96 11.11 7.98 7.14
N GLY A 97 11.66 8.62 8.18
CA GLY A 97 13.09 8.43 8.51
C GLY A 97 13.42 6.95 8.47
N ASN A 98 14.55 6.57 7.84
CA ASN A 98 14.86 5.20 7.42
C ASN A 98 14.40 4.17 8.48
N PRO A 99 13.25 3.47 8.27
CA PRO A 99 12.68 2.58 9.28
C PRO A 99 13.57 1.36 9.52
N PHE A 100 14.52 1.11 8.61
CA PHE A 100 15.53 0.06 8.72
C PHE A 100 16.76 0.50 9.52
N ALA A 101 16.97 1.81 9.77
CA ALA A 101 18.12 2.29 10.54
C ALA A 101 18.12 1.84 12.01
N LYS A 102 16.95 1.39 12.53
CA LYS A 102 16.80 0.81 13.87
C LYS A 102 16.48 -0.69 13.84
N SER A 103 16.49 -1.32 12.66
CA SER A 103 16.19 -2.74 12.55
C SER A 103 17.43 -3.55 12.94
N GLU A 104 17.36 -4.30 14.04
CA GLU A 104 18.35 -5.30 14.46
C GLU A 104 18.31 -6.55 13.54
N PHE A 105 18.19 -6.35 12.22
CA PHE A 105 18.39 -7.43 11.26
C PHE A 105 19.88 -7.74 11.17
N GLU A 106 20.38 -8.48 12.15
CA GLU A 106 21.67 -9.13 12.10
C GLU A 106 21.65 -10.17 10.97
N ALA A 107 22.36 -9.87 9.89
CA ALA A 107 22.71 -10.85 8.87
C ALA A 107 23.67 -11.88 9.49
N GLY A 108 23.12 -12.78 10.30
CA GLY A 108 23.86 -13.82 10.99
C GLY A 108 24.58 -14.71 9.98
N LYS A 109 25.91 -14.83 10.15
CA LYS A 109 26.73 -15.89 9.55
C LYS A 109 26.15 -17.26 9.93
N GLY A 110 25.39 -17.88 9.04
CA GLY A 110 24.89 -19.25 9.17
C GLY A 110 25.03 -19.99 7.85
N GLY A 111 25.92 -20.97 7.80
CA GLY A 111 26.27 -21.74 6.60
C GLY A 111 25.17 -22.65 6.07
N GLY A 112 25.00 -22.60 4.74
CA GLY A 112 24.68 -23.67 3.78
C GLY A 112 23.59 -24.72 4.08
N ALA A 113 22.54 -24.76 3.24
CA ALA A 113 22.43 -25.71 2.11
C ALA A 113 21.01 -25.75 1.50
N ALA A 114 20.98 -25.81 0.17
CA ALA A 114 19.89 -26.21 -0.74
C ALA A 114 18.69 -25.26 -0.98
N GLY A 115 18.76 -24.53 -2.11
CA GLY A 115 17.61 -24.36 -3.01
C GLY A 115 16.71 -23.14 -2.87
N LYS A 116 17.12 -22.09 -2.15
CA LYS A 116 16.37 -20.82 -2.07
C LYS A 116 17.21 -19.69 -2.67
N PRO A 117 16.64 -18.77 -3.47
CA PRO A 117 17.38 -17.59 -3.93
C PRO A 117 17.89 -16.81 -2.70
N SER A 118 19.20 -16.85 -2.52
CA SER A 118 19.91 -16.21 -1.42
C SER A 118 20.20 -14.77 -1.80
N LEU A 119 19.71 -13.81 -1.02
CA LEU A 119 20.22 -12.44 -1.04
C LEU A 119 21.59 -12.46 -0.36
N ASN A 120 22.64 -12.65 -1.16
CA ASN A 120 24.01 -12.74 -0.69
C ASN A 120 24.57 -11.31 -0.49
N PRO A 121 24.87 -10.85 0.75
CA PRO A 121 25.40 -9.50 0.99
C PRO A 121 26.91 -9.37 0.70
N THR A 122 27.59 -10.46 0.32
CA THR A 122 28.99 -10.47 -0.14
C THR A 122 29.14 -10.43 -1.65
N GLY A 123 28.04 -10.55 -2.40
CA GLY A 123 27.98 -9.94 -3.72
C GLY A 123 27.74 -8.46 -3.51
N ALA A 124 28.37 -7.59 -4.32
CA ALA A 124 28.03 -6.17 -4.33
C ALA A 124 26.51 -6.07 -4.23
N ALA A 125 26.02 -5.40 -3.17
CA ALA A 125 24.61 -4.99 -3.12
C ALA A 125 24.29 -4.45 -4.53
N PRO A 126 23.09 -4.69 -5.11
CA PRO A 126 22.65 -3.84 -6.19
C PRO A 126 22.61 -2.44 -5.58
N LYS A 127 23.75 -1.74 -5.67
CA LYS A 127 23.87 -0.33 -5.42
C LYS A 127 22.75 0.23 -6.27
N ALA A 128 21.91 1.06 -5.65
CA ALA A 128 21.15 2.03 -6.43
C ALA A 128 22.11 2.54 -7.51
N PRO A 129 21.72 2.60 -8.79
CA PRO A 129 22.66 2.93 -9.84
C PRO A 129 23.32 4.27 -9.52
N ASP A 130 24.52 4.21 -8.93
CA ASP A 130 25.41 5.34 -8.70
C ASP A 130 25.89 5.87 -10.06
N ASP A 131 25.84 5.00 -11.07
CA ASP A 131 26.04 5.29 -12.48
C ASP A 131 24.86 6.09 -13.04
N GLU A 132 25.15 7.35 -13.38
CA GLU A 132 24.21 8.28 -14.00
C GLU A 132 23.57 7.67 -15.26
N ALA A 133 24.32 6.86 -16.01
CA ALA A 133 23.83 6.14 -17.19
C ALA A 133 22.73 5.10 -16.87
N LYS A 134 22.84 4.37 -15.76
CA LYS A 134 21.83 3.38 -15.36
C LYS A 134 20.60 4.05 -14.72
N ARG A 135 20.79 5.20 -14.05
CA ARG A 135 19.67 6.05 -13.62
C ARG A 135 18.92 6.59 -14.83
N GLN A 136 19.64 7.01 -15.86
CA GLN A 136 19.06 7.51 -17.10
C GLN A 136 18.33 6.40 -17.86
N GLU A 137 18.89 5.19 -17.93
CA GLU A 137 18.23 4.02 -18.51
C GLU A 137 16.92 3.66 -17.79
N LEU A 138 16.90 3.70 -16.45
CA LEU A 138 15.67 3.48 -15.68
C LEU A 138 14.62 4.57 -15.97
N MET A 139 15.03 5.84 -16.05
CA MET A 139 14.14 6.95 -16.40
C MET A 139 13.61 6.83 -17.82
N ASP A 140 14.43 6.35 -18.76
CA ASP A 140 14.03 6.09 -20.14
C ASP A 140 13.06 4.91 -20.22
N GLN A 141 13.25 3.86 -19.41
CA GLN A 141 12.32 2.73 -19.31
C GLN A 141 10.98 3.16 -18.70
N LEU A 142 10.97 4.02 -17.67
CA LEU A 142 9.74 4.58 -17.08
C LEU A 142 8.97 5.44 -18.10
N LYS A 143 9.68 6.30 -18.85
CA LYS A 143 9.10 7.09 -19.93
C LYS A 143 8.55 6.23 -21.07
N LYS A 144 9.20 5.10 -21.33
CA LYS A 144 8.81 4.14 -22.39
C LYS A 144 7.68 3.21 -21.96
N GLY A 145 7.50 2.98 -20.65
CA GLY A 145 6.54 2.03 -20.07
C GLY A 145 5.10 2.54 -19.94
N GLY A 146 4.84 3.84 -20.17
CA GLY A 146 3.49 4.44 -20.11
C GLY A 146 2.54 4.04 -21.25
N GLY A 147 2.96 3.17 -22.17
CA GLY A 147 2.19 2.75 -23.34
C GLY A 147 2.32 1.24 -23.60
N GLY A 148 1.86 0.41 -22.67
CA GLY A 148 1.81 -1.03 -22.87
C GLY A 148 0.61 -1.46 -23.71
N THR A 149 0.74 -1.48 -25.04
CA THR A 149 -0.09 -2.29 -25.92
C THR A 149 0.04 -3.76 -25.51
N ARG A 150 -1.09 -4.38 -25.18
CA ARG A 150 -1.23 -5.84 -25.09
C ARG A 150 -0.95 -6.44 -26.47
N GLY A 151 0.13 -7.21 -26.57
CA GLY A 151 0.37 -8.18 -27.64
C GLY A 151 0.07 -9.58 -27.13
#